data_AF-A0A921ZVG2-F1
#
_entry.id   AF-A0A921ZVG2-F1
#
_cell.length_a   1.000
_cell.length_b   1.000
_cell.length_c   1.000
_cell.angle_alpha   90.00
_cell.angle_beta   90.00
_cell.angle_gamma   90.00
#
_symmetry.space_group_name_H-M   'P 1'
#
loop_
_entity.id
_entity.type
_entity.pdbx_description
1 polymer ?
#
loop_
_entity_poly.entity_id
_entity_poly.type
_entity_poly.pdbx_seq_one_letter_code
_entity_poly.pdbx_strand_id
1 'polypeptide(L)' 'MHAAGMTIMAVSVGEICENTKLAREMALMGNYESALVYYEGTIQMIHRLLITIADPTRKSKWQLVIVTLNHER' A
#
# COMPACT_ATOMS: atom_id res chain seq x y z
N MET A 1 -15.59 31.50 -2.82
CA MET A 1 -14.12 31.49 -2.68
C MET A 1 -13.71 30.15 -2.10
N HIS A 2 -13.00 29.37 -2.92
CA HIS A 2 -12.27 28.13 -2.62
C HIS A 2 -13.09 26.92 -2.17
N ALA A 3 -13.62 26.20 -3.15
CA ALA A 3 -13.72 24.75 -3.06
C ALA A 3 -12.30 24.22 -2.78
N ALA A 4 -12.00 23.95 -1.51
CA ALA A 4 -10.80 23.23 -1.13
C ALA A 4 -10.92 21.86 -1.77
N GLY A 5 -10.27 21.71 -2.93
CA GLY A 5 -10.11 20.44 -3.59
C GLY A 5 -9.56 19.48 -2.55
N MET A 6 -10.38 18.50 -2.17
CA MET A 6 -9.87 17.25 -1.67
C MET A 6 -8.95 16.74 -2.78
N THR A 7 -7.67 17.12 -2.70
CA THR A 7 -6.60 16.47 -3.43
C THR A 7 -6.71 15.03 -2.99
N ILE A 8 -7.41 14.21 -3.79
CA ILE A 8 -7.31 12.77 -3.73
C ILE A 8 -5.81 12.55 -3.73
N MET A 9 -5.23 12.24 -2.55
CA MET A 9 -3.79 12.07 -2.44
C MET A 9 -3.48 10.98 -3.44
N ALA A 10 -2.86 11.38 -4.55
CA ALA A 10 -2.54 10.48 -5.63
C ALA A 10 -1.64 9.45 -4.98
N VAL A 11 -2.19 8.25 -4.75
CA VAL A 11 -1.52 7.18 -4.03
C VAL A 11 -0.19 6.97 -4.74
N SER A 12 0.87 7.44 -4.10
CA SER A 12 2.17 7.51 -4.73
C SER A 12 2.87 6.19 -4.47
N VAL A 13 3.49 5.65 -5.50
CA VAL A 13 4.28 4.41 -5.40
C VAL A 13 5.32 4.50 -4.28
N GLY A 14 5.89 5.70 -4.07
CA GLY A 14 6.80 5.97 -2.95
C GLY A 14 6.16 5.78 -1.57
N GLU A 15 4.94 6.29 -1.38
CA GLU A 15 4.21 6.17 -0.12
C GLU A 15 3.83 4.70 0.19
N ILE A 16 3.46 3.93 -0.83
CA ILE A 16 3.22 2.49 -0.68
C ILE A 16 4.51 1.77 -0.25
N CYS A 17 5.64 2.10 -0.87
CA CYS A 17 6.94 1.50 -0.55
C CYS A 17 7.35 1.80 0.89
N GLU A 18 7.16 3.04 1.33
CA GLU A 18 7.50 3.49 2.67
C GLU A 18 6.63 2.82 3.73
N ASN A 19 5.30 2.76 3.50
CA ASN A 19 4.37 2.03 4.37
C ASN A 19 4.68 0.53 4.44
N THR A 20 5.06 -0.08 3.30
CA THR A 20 5.47 -1.49 3.25
C THR A 20 6.70 -1.74 4.12
N LYS A 21 7.71 -0.87 4.03
CA LYS A 21 8.93 -0.98 4.83
C LYS A 21 8.61 -0.87 6.33
N LEU A 22 7.76 0.10 6.69
CA LEU A 22 7.38 0.35 8.06
C LEU A 22 6.58 -0.81 8.65
N ALA A 23 5.65 -1.40 7.88
CA ALA A 23 4.91 -2.61 8.29
C ALA A 23 5.86 -3.76 8.65
N ARG A 24 6.90 -3.98 7.83
CA ARG A 24 7.91 -5.02 8.08
C ARG A 24 8.78 -4.72 9.31
N GLU A 25 9.21 -3.48 9.49
CA GLU A 25 9.97 -3.06 10.68
C GLU A 25 9.16 -3.27 11.96
N MET A 26 7.86 -2.95 11.94
CA MET A 26 6.95 -3.17 13.07
C MET A 26 6.74 -4.65 13.38
N ALA A 27 6.62 -5.50 12.35
CA ALA A 27 6.53 -6.96 12.52
C ALA A 27 7.82 -7.54 13.14
N LEU A 28 8.99 -7.07 12.71
CA LEU A 28 10.29 -7.49 13.26
C LEU A 28 10.49 -7.05 14.71
N MET A 29 9.95 -5.89 15.10
CA MET A 29 9.97 -5.42 16.49
C MET A 29 8.95 -6.15 17.40
N GLY A 30 8.17 -7.09 16.87
CA GLY A 30 7.17 -7.85 17.62
C GLY A 30 5.84 -7.12 17.82
N ASN A 31 5.63 -5.97 17.16
CA ASN A 31 4.38 -5.23 17.21
C ASN A 31 3.42 -5.67 16.09
N TYR A 32 2.99 -6.93 16.18
CA TYR A 32 2.18 -7.59 15.14
C TYR A 32 0.82 -6.92 14.93
N GLU A 33 0.13 -6.48 15.98
CA GLU A 33 -1.16 -5.76 15.83
C GLU A 33 -1.01 -4.49 14.99
N SER A 34 0.00 -3.68 15.28
CA SER A 34 0.25 -2.47 14.50
C SER A 34 0.70 -2.82 13.08
N ALA A 35 1.59 -3.81 12.92
CA ALA A 35 2.06 -4.26 11.61
C ALA A 35 0.89 -4.71 10.73
N LEU A 36 -0.09 -5.44 11.29
CA LEU A 36 -1.26 -5.92 10.57
C LEU A 36 -2.12 -4.77 10.03
N VAL A 37 -2.32 -3.71 10.82
CA VAL A 37 -3.03 -2.49 10.40
C VAL A 37 -2.28 -1.80 9.24
N TYR A 38 -0.95 -1.72 9.32
CA TYR A 38 -0.14 -1.16 8.22
C TYR A 38 -0.19 -2.03 6.96
N TYR A 39 -0.16 -3.36 7.09
CA TYR A 39 -0.30 -4.27 5.94
C TYR A 39 -1.66 -4.12 5.26
N GLU A 40 -2.76 -4.11 6.02
CA GLU A 40 -4.11 -3.90 5.49
C GLU A 40 -4.25 -2.53 4.81
N GLY A 41 -3.72 -1.46 5.40
CA GLY A 41 -3.71 -0.12 4.81
C GLY A 41 -2.92 -0.07 3.49
N THR A 42 -1.73 -0.67 3.48
CA THR A 42 -0.85 -0.74 2.30
C THR A 42 -1.52 -1.50 1.16
N ILE A 43 -2.14 -2.64 1.44
CA ILE A 43 -2.85 -3.44 0.43
C ILE A 43 -4.01 -2.64 -0.19
N GLN A 44 -4.77 -1.90 0.63
CA GLN A 44 -5.83 -1.03 0.12
C GLN A 44 -5.29 0.07 -0.80
N MET A 45 -4.14 0.67 -0.46
CA MET A 45 -3.47 1.65 -1.33
C MET A 45 -3.04 1.03 -2.65
N ILE A 46 -2.47 -0.18 -2.64
CA ILE A 46 -2.11 -0.90 -3.87
C ILE A 46 -3.35 -1.21 -4.71
N HIS A 47 -4.47 -1.64 -4.10
CA HIS A 47 -5.73 -1.83 -4.83
C HIS A 47 -6.21 -0.56 -5.54
N ARG A 48 -6.11 0.60 -4.89
CA ARG A 48 -6.43 1.89 -5.53
C ARG A 48 -5.47 2.19 -6.69
N LEU A 49 -4.18 1.94 -6.51
CA LEU A 49 -3.18 2.10 -7.57
C LEU A 49 -3.47 1.19 -8.77
N LEU A 50 -3.87 -0.07 -8.55
CA LEU A 50 -4.22 -1.02 -9.61
C LEU A 50 -5.37 -0.53 -10.50
N ILE A 51 -6.31 0.26 -9.95
CA ILE A 51 -7.41 0.86 -10.71
C ILE A 51 -6.88 1.95 -11.67
N THR A 52 -5.85 2.69 -11.24
CA THR A 52 -5.25 3.78 -12.04
C THR A 52 -4.26 3.28 -13.09
N ILE A 53 -3.69 2.09 -12.92
CA ILE A 53 -2.77 1.50 -13.89
C ILE A 53 -3.58 0.94 -15.07
N ALA A 54 -3.21 1.30 -16.30
CA ALA A 54 -3.77 0.66 -17.50
C ALA A 54 -2.97 -0.58 -17.93
N ASP A 55 -1.66 -0.57 -17.68
CA ASP A 55 -0.72 -1.61 -18.11
C ASP A 55 -0.89 -2.91 -17.30
N PRO A 56 -1.25 -4.04 -17.94
CA PRO A 56 -1.52 -5.30 -17.24
C PRO A 56 -0.24 -5.90 -16.62
N THR A 57 0.93 -5.72 -17.23
CA THR A 57 2.19 -6.24 -16.69
C THR A 57 2.55 -5.54 -15.38
N ARG A 58 2.33 -4.23 -15.28
CA ARG A 58 2.47 -3.46 -14.04
C ARG A 58 1.45 -3.90 -13.00
N LYS A 59 0.19 -4.17 -13.39
CA LYS A 59 -0.81 -4.72 -12.46
C LYS A 59 -0.37 -6.05 -11.86
N SER A 60 0.13 -6.98 -12.67
CA SER A 60 0.60 -8.28 -12.18
C SER A 60 1.75 -8.15 -11.17
N LYS A 61 2.68 -7.21 -11.39
CA LYS A 61 3.75 -6.94 -10.41
C LYS A 61 3.20 -6.45 -9.07
N TRP A 62 2.25 -5.53 -9.10
CA TRP A 62 1.59 -5.03 -7.88
C TRP A 62 0.72 -6.06 -7.19
N GLN A 63 0.05 -6.94 -7.95
CA GLN A 63 -0.64 -8.09 -7.38
C GLN A 63 0.32 -9.05 -6.66
N LEU A 64 1.51 -9.30 -7.22
CA LEU A 64 2.52 -10.11 -6.55
C LEU A 64 2.94 -9.48 -5.22
N VAL A 65 3.12 -8.15 -5.17
CA VAL A 65 3.41 -7.43 -3.91
C VAL A 65 2.30 -7.65 -2.89
N ILE A 66 1.02 -7.54 -3.28
CA ILE A 66 -0.10 -7.82 -2.39
C ILE A 66 -0.03 -9.26 -1.85
N VAL A 67 0.24 -10.25 -2.69
CA VAL A 67 0.37 -11.65 -2.27
C VAL A 67 1.52 -11.82 -1.27
N THR A 68 2.67 -11.19 -1.53
CA THR A 68 3.81 -11.20 -0.60
C THR A 68 3.44 -10.61 0.75
N LEU A 69 2.81 -9.43 0.79
CA LEU A 69 2.35 -8.80 2.04
C LEU A 69 1.30 -9.64 2.78
N ASN A 70 0.44 -10.36 2.04
CA ASN A 70 -0.53 -11.30 2.61
C ASN A 70 0.13 -12.55 3.22
N HIS A 71 1.36 -12.88 2.82
CA HIS A 71 2.11 -13.99 3.37
C HIS A 71 2.96 -13.57 4.58
N GLU A 72 3.38 -12.30 4.63
CA GLU A 72 4.22 -11.75 5.70
C GLU A 72 3.46 -11.24 6.94
N ARG A 73 2.14 -11.12 6.84
CA ARG A 73 1.26 -10.69 7.94
C ARG A 73 1.13 -11.73 9.06
#